data_AF-A0A101GG34-F1
#
_entry.id   AF-A0A101GG34-F1
#
_cell.length_a   1.000
_cell.length_b   1.000
_cell.length_c   1.000
_cell.angle_alpha   90.00
_cell.angle_beta   90.00
_cell.angle_gamma   90.00
#
_symmetry.space_group_name_H-M   'P 1'
#
loop_
_entity.id
_entity.type
_entity.pdbx_description
1 polymer ?
#
loop_
_entity_poly.entity_id
_entity_poly.type
_entity_poly.pdbx_seq_one_letter_code
_entity_poly.pdbx_strand_id
1 'polypeptide(L)'
;MKPTDTSEAGLETLICRALTGSDCVPRPVGTPAFVAEMPASYGGVGWLPGDSADYDREYCVDLVQLAAFLRATQPEVAEALELDIDSPTRRKFLARLQGEVSKRGVVDVLRGGIQHGPYRFELFYGTPSPGNEQARALFEQNRFTVTRQLRYSRDEMQRALDLVLFINGLPVFTF
;
A
#
# COMPACT_ATOMS: atom_id res chain seq x y z
N MET A 1 -23.53 -27.60 10.22
CA MET A 1 -22.79 -26.34 10.02
C MET A 1 -21.36 -26.59 10.49
N LYS A 2 -20.33 -26.36 9.66
CA LYS A 2 -18.95 -26.40 10.19
C LYS A 2 -18.79 -25.22 11.15
N PRO A 3 -18.26 -25.41 12.37
CA PRO A 3 -18.01 -24.30 13.29
C PRO A 3 -17.03 -23.31 12.66
N THR A 4 -17.27 -22.02 12.89
CA THR A 4 -16.36 -20.95 12.46
C THR A 4 -15.02 -21.15 13.15
N ASP A 5 -13.94 -21.07 12.38
CA ASP A 5 -12.58 -21.08 12.93
C ASP A 5 -12.35 -19.77 13.69
N THR A 6 -12.18 -19.85 15.01
CA THR A 6 -11.95 -18.71 15.90
C THR A 6 -10.47 -18.52 16.24
N SER A 7 -9.55 -19.22 15.57
CA SER A 7 -8.12 -18.94 15.67
C SER A 7 -7.77 -17.58 15.05
N GLU A 8 -6.59 -17.05 15.39
CA GLU A 8 -6.04 -15.83 14.80
C GLU A 8 -5.93 -15.93 13.27
N ALA A 9 -5.37 -17.04 12.77
CA ALA A 9 -5.30 -17.33 11.35
C ALA A 9 -6.70 -17.43 10.69
N GLY A 10 -7.70 -17.96 11.41
CA GLY A 10 -9.10 -17.98 11.00
C GLY A 10 -9.69 -16.58 10.87
N LEU A 11 -9.44 -15.72 11.86
CA LEU A 11 -9.87 -14.32 11.86
C LEU A 11 -9.23 -13.52 10.73
N GLU A 12 -7.90 -13.60 10.54
CA GLU A 12 -7.20 -12.96 9.44
C GLU A 12 -7.78 -13.35 8.08
N THR A 13 -8.05 -14.65 7.89
CA THR A 13 -8.63 -15.17 6.65
C THR A 13 -10.02 -14.61 6.41
N LEU A 14 -10.85 -14.48 7.46
CA LEU A 14 -12.17 -13.87 7.36
C LEU A 14 -12.10 -12.38 6.99
N ILE A 15 -11.17 -11.63 7.60
CA ILE A 15 -10.94 -10.22 7.25
C ILE A 15 -10.52 -10.10 5.78
N CYS A 16 -9.54 -10.91 5.36
CA CYS A 16 -9.06 -10.90 3.98
C CYS A 16 -10.15 -11.23 2.97
N ARG A 17 -10.96 -12.26 3.22
CA ARG A 17 -12.10 -12.61 2.35
C ARG A 17 -13.13 -11.49 2.30
N ALA A 18 -13.43 -10.87 3.44
CA ALA A 18 -14.40 -9.78 3.52
C ALA A 18 -13.93 -8.52 2.78
N LEU A 19 -12.62 -8.22 2.82
CA LEU A 19 -12.05 -7.05 2.18
C LEU A 19 -11.78 -7.27 0.68
N THR A 20 -11.20 -8.42 0.32
CA THR A 20 -10.60 -8.66 -1.01
C THR A 20 -11.31 -9.73 -1.83
N GLY A 21 -12.21 -10.52 -1.23
CA GLY A 21 -12.75 -11.73 -1.85
C GLY A 21 -11.77 -12.93 -1.86
N SER A 22 -10.57 -12.80 -1.29
CA SER A 22 -9.51 -13.82 -1.29
C SER A 22 -8.90 -14.03 0.12
N ASP A 23 -8.09 -15.07 0.29
CA ASP A 23 -7.45 -15.40 1.58
C ASP A 23 -6.17 -14.58 1.83
N CYS A 24 -5.79 -13.69 0.91
CA CYS A 24 -4.52 -12.95 0.88
C CYS A 24 -3.30 -13.85 1.09
N VAL A 25 -3.25 -15.01 0.44
CA VAL A 25 -2.11 -15.93 0.55
C VAL A 25 -0.88 -15.25 -0.09
N PRO A 26 0.25 -15.13 0.64
CA PRO A 26 1.48 -14.57 0.08
C PRO A 26 1.93 -15.34 -1.16
N ARG A 27 2.55 -14.64 -2.12
CA ARG A 27 3.04 -15.30 -3.33
C ARG A 27 4.21 -16.24 -2.99
N PRO A 28 4.41 -17.31 -3.79
CA PRO A 28 5.59 -18.15 -3.67
C PRO A 28 6.87 -17.33 -3.83
N VAL A 29 7.87 -17.65 -3.00
CA VAL A 29 9.20 -17.03 -3.06
C VAL A 29 9.79 -17.16 -4.47
N GLY A 30 10.32 -16.07 -5.00
CA GLY A 30 10.90 -16.01 -6.35
C GLY A 30 9.91 -15.62 -7.45
N THR A 31 8.64 -15.39 -7.12
CA THR A 31 7.66 -14.81 -8.06
C THR A 31 7.94 -13.30 -8.21
N PRO A 32 8.16 -12.77 -9.42
CA PRO A 32 8.38 -11.33 -9.60
C PRO A 32 7.16 -10.53 -9.14
N ALA A 33 7.40 -9.37 -8.53
CA ALA A 33 6.35 -8.44 -8.13
C ALA A 33 5.46 -8.11 -9.34
N PHE A 34 4.16 -8.31 -9.19
CA PHE A 34 3.17 -7.82 -10.13
C PHE A 34 2.16 -6.99 -9.36
N VAL A 35 1.82 -5.83 -9.92
CA VAL A 35 0.72 -5.04 -9.39
C VAL A 35 -0.54 -5.81 -9.75
N ALA A 36 -1.27 -6.32 -8.74
CA ALA A 36 -2.59 -6.87 -9.00
C ALA A 36 -3.42 -5.81 -9.74
N GLU A 37 -3.88 -6.11 -10.95
CA GLU A 37 -4.90 -5.31 -11.63
C GLU A 37 -6.07 -5.15 -10.66
N MET A 38 -6.72 -3.98 -10.63
CA MET A 38 -7.95 -3.82 -9.87
C MET A 38 -8.94 -4.85 -10.43
N PRO A 39 -9.20 -5.97 -9.73
CA PRO A 39 -9.99 -7.02 -10.32
C PRO A 39 -11.41 -6.49 -10.47
N ALA A 40 -12.11 -6.95 -11.51
CA ALA A 40 -13.56 -6.87 -11.50
C ALA A 40 -14.04 -7.51 -10.20
N SER A 41 -14.87 -6.78 -9.45
CA SER A 41 -15.41 -7.16 -8.13
C SER A 41 -16.06 -8.55 -8.18
N TYR A 42 -15.28 -9.59 -7.93
CA TYR A 42 -15.77 -10.92 -7.62
C TYR A 42 -15.51 -11.16 -6.13
N GLY A 43 -16.23 -10.40 -5.29
CA GLY A 43 -16.15 -10.43 -3.83
C GLY A 43 -15.40 -9.25 -3.21
N GLY A 44 -15.51 -9.12 -1.89
CA GLY A 44 -14.87 -8.05 -1.11
C GLY A 44 -15.60 -6.69 -1.14
N VAL A 45 -15.01 -5.68 -0.48
CA VAL A 45 -15.50 -4.29 -0.43
C VAL A 45 -14.56 -3.31 -1.13
N GLY A 46 -13.83 -3.79 -2.15
CA GLY A 46 -12.96 -2.97 -3.00
C GLY A 46 -11.50 -2.87 -2.55
N TRP A 47 -11.06 -3.71 -1.62
CA TRP A 47 -9.65 -3.83 -1.25
C TRP A 47 -8.94 -4.88 -2.12
N LEU A 48 -7.63 -4.73 -2.25
CA LEU A 48 -6.77 -5.66 -2.99
C LEU A 48 -5.94 -6.50 -2.02
N PRO A 49 -5.64 -7.77 -2.34
CA PRO A 49 -4.63 -8.52 -1.61
C PRO A 49 -3.26 -7.92 -1.89
N GLY A 50 -2.52 -7.58 -0.84
CA GLY A 50 -1.11 -7.18 -0.91
C GLY A 50 -0.17 -8.36 -0.64
N ASP A 51 1.13 -8.14 -0.81
CA ASP A 51 2.15 -9.14 -0.55
C ASP A 51 3.22 -8.61 0.42
N SER A 52 3.55 -9.41 1.42
CA SER A 52 4.60 -9.09 2.39
C SER A 52 6.00 -8.93 1.76
N ALA A 53 6.23 -9.52 0.59
CA ALA A 53 7.49 -9.38 -0.15
C ALA A 53 7.65 -8.00 -0.81
N ASP A 54 6.54 -7.29 -1.04
CA ASP A 54 6.54 -5.96 -1.69
C ASP A 54 6.75 -4.82 -0.67
N TYR A 55 6.78 -5.16 0.62
CA TYR A 55 7.03 -4.23 1.72
C TYR A 55 8.52 -4.00 1.96
N ASP A 56 8.94 -2.75 1.76
CA ASP A 56 10.25 -2.25 2.12
C ASP A 56 10.31 -1.96 3.62
N ARG A 57 11.10 -2.76 4.33
CA ARG A 57 11.27 -2.66 5.80
C ARG A 57 12.16 -1.50 6.22
N GLU A 58 12.99 -0.97 5.33
CA GLU A 58 13.87 0.17 5.64
C GLU A 58 13.04 1.46 5.72
N TYR A 59 12.13 1.64 4.77
CA TYR A 59 11.31 2.85 4.65
C TYR A 59 9.87 2.68 5.12
N CYS A 60 9.48 1.46 5.49
CA CYS A 60 8.15 1.08 5.97
C CYS A 60 7.03 1.39 4.96
N VAL A 61 7.24 1.01 3.70
CA VAL A 61 6.29 1.25 2.60
C VAL A 61 6.09 -0.02 1.77
N ASP A 62 4.89 -0.27 1.29
CA ASP A 62 4.68 -1.17 0.15
C ASP A 62 5.03 -0.40 -1.13
N LEU A 63 6.24 -0.61 -1.62
CA LEU A 63 6.82 0.16 -2.71
C LEU A 63 6.11 -0.13 -4.04
N VAL A 64 5.61 -1.35 -4.23
CA VAL A 64 4.90 -1.76 -5.44
C VAL A 64 3.59 -0.99 -5.56
N GLN A 65 2.82 -0.90 -4.47
CA GLN A 65 1.56 -0.15 -4.49
C GLN A 65 1.79 1.37 -4.57
N LEU A 66 2.81 1.89 -3.88
CA LEU A 66 3.17 3.31 -3.97
C LEU A 66 3.57 3.71 -5.39
N ALA A 67 4.45 2.92 -6.03
CA ALA A 67 4.90 3.19 -7.39
C ALA A 67 3.76 3.05 -8.40
N ALA A 68 2.89 2.04 -8.25
CA ALA A 68 1.71 1.88 -9.09
C ALA A 68 0.77 3.09 -9.00
N PHE A 69 0.47 3.57 -7.80
CA PHE A 69 -0.36 4.74 -7.57
C PHE A 69 0.25 6.01 -8.19
N LEU A 70 1.53 6.26 -7.95
CA LEU A 70 2.20 7.45 -8.48
C LEU A 70 2.30 7.43 -10.00
N ARG A 71 2.54 6.27 -10.63
CA ARG A 71 2.50 6.16 -12.10
C ARG A 71 1.13 6.45 -12.68
N ALA A 72 0.07 5.94 -12.04
CA ALA A 72 -1.30 6.11 -12.53
C ALA A 72 -1.81 7.56 -12.38
N THR A 73 -1.31 8.31 -11.39
CA THR A 73 -1.83 9.63 -11.04
C THR A 73 -0.89 10.78 -11.41
N GLN A 74 0.41 10.55 -11.34
CA GLN A 74 1.48 11.56 -11.43
C GLN A 74 2.70 10.99 -12.18
N PRO A 75 2.57 10.60 -13.46
CA PRO A 75 3.59 9.84 -14.20
C PRO A 75 4.95 10.57 -14.32
N GLU A 76 4.95 11.88 -14.59
CA GLU A 76 6.18 12.69 -14.66
C GLU A 76 6.97 12.65 -13.36
N VAL A 77 6.25 12.64 -12.23
CA VAL A 77 6.83 12.58 -10.90
C VAL A 77 7.36 11.18 -10.61
N ALA A 78 6.63 10.14 -10.99
CA ALA A 78 7.07 8.75 -10.83
C ALA A 78 8.37 8.47 -11.61
N GLU A 79 8.49 9.01 -12.83
CA GLU A 79 9.70 8.92 -13.64
C GLU A 79 10.89 9.62 -12.96
N ALA A 80 10.69 10.86 -12.49
CA ALA A 80 11.73 11.63 -11.82
C ALA A 80 12.23 11.00 -10.50
N LEU A 81 11.42 10.13 -9.87
CA LEU A 81 11.77 9.44 -8.63
C LEU A 81 12.49 8.10 -8.85
N GLU A 82 12.53 7.59 -10.08
CA GLU A 82 13.16 6.31 -10.44
C GLU A 82 12.68 5.14 -9.56
N LEU A 83 11.38 5.09 -9.23
CA LEU A 83 10.84 4.14 -8.23
C LEU A 83 11.06 2.66 -8.57
N ASP A 84 11.21 2.33 -9.85
CA ASP A 84 11.37 0.96 -10.36
C ASP A 84 12.78 0.39 -10.20
N ILE A 85 13.78 1.23 -9.89
CA ILE A 85 15.17 0.81 -9.74
C ILE A 85 15.73 1.21 -8.38
N ASP A 86 16.67 0.45 -7.84
CA ASP A 86 17.38 0.85 -6.63
C ASP A 86 18.42 1.93 -6.91
N SER A 87 17.97 3.18 -6.88
CA SER A 87 18.82 4.33 -7.13
C SER A 87 18.99 5.23 -5.90
N PRO A 88 20.05 6.07 -5.88
CA PRO A 88 20.18 7.13 -4.87
C PRO A 88 18.98 8.10 -4.86
N THR A 89 18.34 8.33 -6.02
CA THR A 89 17.15 9.19 -6.16
C THR A 89 15.98 8.60 -5.41
N ARG A 90 15.66 7.32 -5.67
CA ARG A 90 14.61 6.59 -4.97
C ARG A 90 14.82 6.60 -3.45
N ARG A 91 16.03 6.24 -2.99
CA ARG A 91 16.34 6.19 -1.55
C ARG A 91 16.21 7.55 -0.85
N LYS A 92 16.63 8.64 -1.50
CA LYS A 92 16.45 10.01 -0.96
C LYS A 92 14.99 10.38 -0.81
N PHE A 93 14.16 10.02 -1.79
CA PHE A 93 12.71 10.23 -1.72
C PHE A 93 12.07 9.41 -0.61
N LEU A 94 12.37 8.10 -0.52
CA LEU A 94 11.81 7.24 0.51
C LEU A 94 12.22 7.67 1.92
N ALA A 95 13.48 8.09 2.11
CA ALA A 95 13.94 8.69 3.36
C ALA A 95 13.19 9.98 3.69
N ARG A 96 12.90 10.83 2.69
CA ARG A 96 12.08 12.04 2.86
C ARG A 96 10.66 11.70 3.28
N LEU A 97 10.03 10.74 2.61
CA LEU A 97 8.68 10.26 2.92
C LEU A 97 8.61 9.71 4.35
N GLN A 98 9.53 8.82 4.72
CA GLN A 98 9.65 8.28 6.07
C GLN A 98 9.81 9.39 7.12
N GLY A 99 10.67 10.38 6.86
CA GLY A 99 10.84 11.52 7.76
C GLY A 99 9.58 12.35 7.94
N GLU A 100 8.82 12.59 6.86
CA GLU A 100 7.55 13.31 6.91
C GLU A 100 6.47 12.53 7.68
N VAL A 101 6.36 11.21 7.44
CA VAL A 101 5.47 10.33 8.19
C VAL A 101 5.84 10.30 9.67
N SER A 102 7.13 10.25 10.00
CA SER A 102 7.60 10.25 11.39
C SER A 102 7.30 11.57 12.12
N LYS A 103 7.32 12.69 11.39
CA LYS A 103 7.11 14.03 11.95
C LYS A 103 5.63 14.38 12.10
N ARG A 104 4.80 14.07 11.10
CA ARG A 104 3.41 14.54 11.00
C ARG A 104 2.37 13.43 11.16
N GLY A 105 2.80 12.17 11.03
CA GLY A 105 1.92 10.99 11.00
C GLY A 105 1.42 10.67 9.59
N VAL A 106 1.09 9.40 9.36
CA VAL A 106 0.69 8.89 8.03
C VAL A 106 -0.58 9.56 7.50
N VAL A 107 -1.56 9.84 8.36
CA VAL A 107 -2.83 10.46 7.96
C VAL A 107 -2.62 11.88 7.46
N ASP A 108 -1.75 12.66 8.12
CA ASP A 108 -1.44 14.02 7.70
C ASP A 108 -0.66 14.03 6.38
N VAL A 109 0.28 13.10 6.21
CA VAL A 109 1.02 12.90 4.96
C VAL A 109 0.10 12.50 3.81
N LEU A 110 -0.84 11.58 4.01
CA LEU A 110 -1.81 11.19 3.00
C LEU A 110 -2.67 12.39 2.56
N ARG A 111 -3.14 13.21 3.51
CA ARG A 111 -4.02 14.35 3.22
C ARG A 111 -3.31 15.57 2.64
N GLY A 112 -2.09 15.84 3.11
CA GLY A 112 -1.34 17.05 2.78
C GLY A 112 -0.28 16.86 1.70
N GLY A 113 0.00 15.61 1.34
CA GLY A 113 1.12 15.27 0.47
C GLY A 113 2.48 15.56 1.11
N ILE A 114 3.52 15.49 0.28
CA ILE A 114 4.88 15.91 0.67
C ILE A 114 5.50 16.78 -0.41
N GLN A 115 6.63 17.41 -0.06
CA GLN A 115 7.49 18.13 -1.00
C GLN A 115 8.91 17.57 -0.93
N HIS A 116 9.52 17.35 -2.10
CA HIS A 116 10.88 16.84 -2.28
C HIS A 116 11.50 17.52 -3.50
N GLY A 117 12.48 18.40 -3.26
CA GLY A 117 13.05 19.23 -4.32
C GLY A 117 11.99 20.10 -5.00
N PRO A 118 11.92 20.13 -6.35
CA PRO A 118 10.93 20.92 -7.07
C PRO A 118 9.54 20.27 -7.11
N TYR A 119 9.40 19.02 -6.68
CA TYR A 119 8.17 18.25 -6.83
C TYR A 119 7.31 18.29 -5.56
N ARG A 120 6.00 18.41 -5.76
CA ARG A 120 4.95 18.19 -4.77
C ARG A 120 4.21 16.90 -5.14
N PHE A 121 3.97 16.06 -4.16
CA PHE A 121 3.40 14.73 -4.34
C PHE A 121 2.08 14.67 -3.59
N GLU A 122 1.00 14.37 -4.30
CA GLU A 122 -0.25 13.99 -3.67
C GLU A 122 -0.21 12.48 -3.42
N LEU A 123 -0.53 12.05 -2.20
CA LEU A 123 -0.42 10.65 -1.78
C LEU A 123 -1.80 10.00 -1.58
N PHE A 124 -2.86 10.76 -1.76
CA PHE A 124 -4.24 10.31 -1.69
C PHE A 124 -5.15 11.32 -2.38
N TYR A 125 -6.13 10.83 -3.14
CA TYR A 125 -7.20 11.68 -3.66
C TYR A 125 -8.47 11.44 -2.85
N GLY A 126 -9.04 12.50 -2.27
CA GLY A 126 -10.28 12.39 -1.49
C GLY A 126 -11.53 12.25 -2.36
N THR A 127 -12.67 11.98 -1.72
CA THR A 127 -13.97 11.86 -2.40
C THR A 127 -14.23 13.06 -3.31
N PRO A 128 -14.51 12.84 -4.61
CA PRO A 128 -14.67 13.92 -5.56
C PRO A 128 -15.99 14.68 -5.31
N SER A 129 -15.96 15.99 -5.53
CA SER A 129 -17.19 16.78 -5.61
C SER A 129 -18.06 16.33 -6.79
N PRO A 130 -19.41 16.38 -6.68
CA PRO A 130 -20.30 16.03 -7.77
C PRO A 130 -19.96 16.79 -9.07
N GLY A 131 -19.82 16.07 -10.19
CA GLY A 131 -19.50 16.64 -11.50
C GLY A 131 -18.02 16.87 -11.78
N ASN A 132 -17.11 16.65 -10.83
CA ASN A 132 -15.66 16.73 -11.09
C ASN A 132 -15.12 15.39 -11.61
N GLU A 133 -15.14 15.22 -12.93
CA GLU A 133 -14.71 13.97 -13.58
C GLU A 133 -13.22 13.68 -13.39
N GLN A 134 -12.37 14.71 -13.39
CA GLN A 134 -10.93 14.54 -13.17
C GLN A 134 -10.64 14.05 -11.75
N ALA A 135 -11.24 14.68 -10.73
CA ALA A 135 -11.10 14.24 -9.36
C ALA A 135 -11.64 12.83 -9.15
N ARG A 136 -12.74 12.47 -9.84
CA ARG A 136 -13.28 11.11 -9.83
C ARG A 136 -12.29 10.10 -10.42
N ALA A 137 -11.71 10.40 -11.58
CA ALA A 137 -10.72 9.53 -12.21
C ALA A 137 -9.49 9.30 -11.30
N LEU A 138 -8.99 10.34 -10.65
CA LEU A 138 -7.86 10.25 -9.71
C LEU A 138 -8.23 9.53 -8.41
N PHE A 139 -9.43 9.77 -7.89
CA PHE A 139 -9.97 9.06 -6.72
C PHE A 139 -10.07 7.55 -6.97
N GLU A 140 -10.50 7.15 -8.17
CA GLU A 140 -10.60 5.75 -8.58
C GLU A 140 -9.22 5.07 -8.69
N GLN A 141 -8.12 5.83 -8.77
CA GLN A 141 -6.76 5.27 -8.75
C GLN A 141 -6.23 4.95 -7.34
N ASN A 142 -6.90 5.39 -6.27
CA ASN A 142 -6.48 5.04 -4.92
C ASN A 142 -6.49 3.52 -4.72
N ARG A 143 -5.43 3.01 -4.10
CA ARG A 143 -5.19 1.58 -3.89
C ARG A 143 -5.29 1.29 -2.41
N PHE A 144 -6.25 0.46 -2.03
CA PHE A 144 -6.44 -0.01 -0.66
C PHE A 144 -6.03 -1.46 -0.62
N THR A 145 -4.95 -1.79 0.10
CA THR A 145 -4.42 -3.15 0.13
C THR A 145 -4.35 -3.71 1.54
N VAL A 146 -4.56 -5.01 1.68
CA VAL A 146 -4.38 -5.73 2.94
C VAL A 146 -3.35 -6.81 2.76
N THR A 147 -2.35 -6.81 3.65
CA THR A 147 -1.22 -7.73 3.61
C THR A 147 -1.17 -8.50 4.93
N ARG A 148 -1.12 -9.83 4.84
CA ARG A 148 -0.99 -10.72 5.99
C ARG A 148 0.46 -11.00 6.34
N GLN A 149 0.71 -11.35 7.61
CA GLN A 149 1.97 -11.91 8.08
C GLN A 149 3.18 -11.03 7.69
N LEU A 150 3.02 -9.72 7.90
CA LEU A 150 3.98 -8.70 7.49
C LEU A 150 5.17 -8.66 8.44
N ARG A 151 6.32 -9.15 7.97
CA ARG A 151 7.58 -9.06 8.73
C ARG A 151 8.14 -7.65 8.66
N TYR A 152 8.14 -6.95 9.79
CA TYR A 152 8.58 -5.55 9.87
C TYR A 152 9.96 -5.38 10.53
N SER A 153 10.40 -6.36 11.33
CA SER A 153 11.72 -6.31 11.98
C SER A 153 12.86 -6.36 10.95
N ARG A 154 13.88 -5.53 11.16
CA ARG A 154 15.16 -5.58 10.44
C ARG A 154 16.15 -6.58 11.03
N ASP A 155 16.01 -6.90 12.31
CA ASP A 155 16.92 -7.76 13.06
C ASP A 155 16.30 -9.15 13.28
N GLU A 156 17.13 -10.19 13.47
CA GLU A 156 16.80 -11.63 13.33
C GLU A 156 15.58 -12.14 14.13
N MET A 157 15.10 -11.38 15.10
CA MET A 157 13.80 -11.61 15.75
C MET A 157 12.69 -11.25 14.76
N GLN A 158 12.26 -12.24 13.97
CA GLN A 158 11.21 -12.21 12.92
C GLN A 158 9.82 -11.78 13.44
N ARG A 159 9.71 -10.58 14.04
CA ARG A 159 8.41 -10.04 14.45
C ARG A 159 7.61 -9.74 13.19
N ALA A 160 6.53 -10.48 13.06
CA ALA A 160 5.51 -10.27 12.05
C ALA A 160 4.32 -9.58 12.70
N LEU A 161 3.68 -8.70 11.93
CA LEU A 161 2.30 -8.29 12.19
C LEU A 161 1.39 -9.29 11.49
N ASP A 162 0.27 -9.60 12.11
CA ASP A 162 -0.66 -10.58 11.57
C ASP A 162 -1.34 -10.00 10.32
N LEU A 163 -1.66 -8.71 10.37
CA LEU A 163 -2.30 -8.02 9.27
C LEU A 163 -1.98 -6.51 9.24
N VAL A 164 -1.72 -5.99 8.05
CA VAL A 164 -1.53 -4.55 7.82
C VAL A 164 -2.38 -4.08 6.66
N LEU A 165 -3.11 -2.99 6.86
CA LEU A 165 -3.88 -2.30 5.82
C LEU A 165 -3.08 -1.08 5.35
N PHE A 166 -2.96 -0.95 4.03
CA PHE A 166 -2.25 0.14 3.37
C PHE A 166 -3.19 0.97 2.50
N ILE A 167 -2.87 2.26 2.39
CA ILE A 167 -3.44 3.17 1.38
C ILE A 167 -2.29 3.66 0.53
N ASN A 168 -2.34 3.39 -0.78
CA ASN A 168 -1.31 3.81 -1.75
C ASN A 168 0.11 3.43 -1.31
N GLY A 169 0.26 2.26 -0.66
CA GLY A 169 1.53 1.75 -0.15
C GLY A 169 1.96 2.26 1.23
N LEU A 170 1.18 3.13 1.88
CA LEU A 170 1.45 3.63 3.23
C LEU A 170 0.63 2.88 4.29
N PRO A 171 1.25 2.36 5.37
CA PRO A 171 0.54 1.58 6.39
C PRO A 171 -0.34 2.49 7.24
N VAL A 172 -1.64 2.18 7.35
CA VAL A 172 -2.64 2.98 8.09
C VAL A 172 -3.24 2.25 9.29
N PHE A 173 -3.33 0.92 9.22
CA PHE A 173 -3.78 0.08 10.34
C PHE A 173 -2.88 -1.14 10.46
N THR A 174 -2.50 -1.49 11.67
CA THR A 174 -1.67 -2.65 12.01
C THR A 174 -2.35 -3.42 13.11
N PHE A 175 -2.49 -4.74 12.94
CA PHE A 175 -3.05 -5.67 13.92
C PHE A 175 -2.00 -6.70 14.30
#